data_AF-A0A537HJC6-F1
#
_entry.id   AF-A0A537HJC6-F1
#
_cell.length_a   1.000
_cell.length_b   1.000
_cell.length_c   1.000
_cell.angle_alpha   90.00
_cell.angle_beta   90.00
_cell.angle_gamma   90.00
#
_symmetry.space_group_name_H-M   'P 1'
#
loop_
_entity.id
_entity.type
_entity.pdbx_description
1 polymer ?
#
loop_
_entity_poly.entity_id
_entity_poly.type
_entity_poly.pdbx_seq_one_letter_code
_entity_poly.pdbx_strand_id
1 'polypeptide(L)'
;MPRRKERLTIKSSEDGFEAPDIQAPQRPDPQELKIYIKQLSKALKFLPLGSRAYYAVTGELLRASTQLRALMPAGITSKGEH
;
A
#
# COMPACT_ATOMS: atom_id res chain seq x y z
N MET A 1 38.93 -37.60 1.50
CA MET A 1 38.48 -36.60 0.49
C MET A 1 37.40 -35.71 1.10
N PRO A 2 37.61 -34.38 1.18
CA PRO A 2 36.76 -33.49 1.98
C PRO A 2 35.46 -33.12 1.26
N ARG A 3 34.32 -33.22 1.97
CA ARG A 3 32.98 -32.83 1.49
C ARG A 3 32.90 -31.30 1.38
N ARG A 4 32.83 -30.78 0.16
CA ARG A 4 32.54 -29.36 -0.12
C ARG A 4 31.13 -29.02 0.35
N LYS A 5 31.00 -28.12 1.32
CA LYS A 5 29.73 -27.49 1.68
C LYS A 5 29.52 -26.34 0.69
N GLU A 6 28.56 -26.48 -0.22
CA GLU A 6 28.13 -25.39 -1.09
C GLU A 6 27.48 -24.29 -0.23
N ARG A 7 28.14 -23.14 -0.17
CA ARG A 7 27.64 -21.96 0.52
C ARG A 7 26.60 -21.30 -0.39
N LEU A 8 25.34 -21.64 -0.20
CA LEU A 8 24.22 -20.88 -0.77
C LEU A 8 24.20 -19.49 -0.12
N THR A 9 24.85 -18.53 -0.77
CA THR A 9 24.64 -17.10 -0.50
C THR A 9 23.23 -16.74 -0.97
N ILE A 10 22.27 -16.88 -0.06
CA ILE A 10 20.96 -16.25 -0.20
C ILE A 10 21.24 -14.74 -0.14
N LYS A 11 21.18 -14.07 -1.29
CA LYS A 11 21.11 -12.61 -1.31
C LYS A 11 19.78 -12.27 -0.62
N SER A 12 19.86 -11.74 0.59
CA SER A 12 18.72 -11.22 1.33
C SER A 12 18.06 -10.13 0.48
N SER A 13 16.85 -10.39 -0.01
CA SER A 13 15.97 -9.40 -0.63
C SER A 13 15.41 -8.41 0.42
N GLU A 14 16.26 -7.88 1.29
CA GLU A 14 15.93 -6.88 2.32
C GLU A 14 16.46 -5.50 1.92
N ASP A 15 16.55 -5.22 0.61
CA ASP A 15 17.07 -3.94 0.09
C ASP A 15 16.20 -3.41 -1.06
N GLY A 16 14.88 -3.65 -0.96
CA GLY A 16 13.87 -3.18 -1.92
C GLY A 16 12.73 -2.39 -1.27
N PHE A 17 12.82 -2.09 0.02
CA PHE A 17 12.01 -1.03 0.62
C PHE A 17 12.81 0.27 0.48
N GLU A 18 12.84 0.77 -0.76
CA GLU A 18 13.15 2.17 -1.05
C GLU A 18 12.41 3.02 0.00
N ALA A 19 13.17 3.71 0.84
CA ALA A 19 12.63 4.75 1.68
C ALA A 19 11.81 5.67 0.78
N PRO A 20 10.57 6.07 1.15
CA PRO A 20 9.82 6.98 0.32
C PRO A 20 10.63 8.26 0.22
N ASP A 21 11.17 8.47 -0.97
CA ASP A 21 11.85 9.68 -1.40
C ASP A 21 11.02 10.85 -0.88
N ILE A 22 11.63 11.71 -0.06
CA ILE A 22 10.97 12.83 0.62
C ILE A 22 10.69 13.88 -0.46
N GLN A 23 9.75 13.57 -1.34
CA GLN A 23 9.17 14.53 -2.24
C GLN A 23 8.45 15.55 -1.37
N ALA A 24 8.77 16.83 -1.58
CA ALA A 24 8.10 17.96 -0.94
C ALA A 24 6.58 17.71 -0.86
N PRO A 25 5.87 18.15 0.19
CA PRO A 25 4.47 17.80 0.42
C PRO A 25 3.58 18.35 -0.70
N GLN A 26 3.54 17.64 -1.83
CA GLN A 26 2.58 17.83 -2.88
C GLN A 26 1.27 17.34 -2.31
N ARG A 27 0.25 18.19 -2.37
CA ARG A 27 -1.12 17.75 -2.09
C ARG A 27 -1.40 16.60 -3.05
N PRO A 28 -1.70 15.38 -2.57
CA PRO A 28 -1.94 14.26 -3.45
C PRO A 28 -3.09 14.59 -4.41
N ASP A 29 -2.94 14.31 -5.69
CA ASP A 29 -4.06 14.44 -6.62
C ASP A 29 -5.17 13.45 -6.21
N PRO A 30 -6.43 13.90 -6.05
CA PRO A 30 -7.57 13.02 -5.82
C PRO A 30 -7.66 11.84 -6.79
N GLN A 31 -7.23 12.00 -8.06
CA GLN A 31 -7.24 10.91 -9.04
C GLN A 31 -6.20 9.85 -8.72
N GLU A 32 -4.98 10.25 -8.37
CA GLU A 32 -3.90 9.36 -7.96
C GLU A 32 -4.30 8.56 -6.71
N LEU A 33 -4.91 9.21 -5.71
CA LEU A 33 -5.43 8.52 -4.52
C LEU A 33 -6.50 7.48 -4.86
N LYS A 34 -7.40 7.76 -5.81
CA LYS A 34 -8.39 6.78 -6.27
C LYS A 34 -7.75 5.57 -6.93
N ILE A 35 -6.71 5.78 -7.75
CA ILE A 35 -5.95 4.69 -8.39
C ILE A 35 -5.22 3.87 -7.33
N TYR A 36 -4.57 4.54 -6.38
CA TYR A 36 -3.85 3.92 -5.29
C TYR A 36 -4.76 3.05 -4.41
N ILE A 37 -5.91 3.58 -3.97
CA ILE A 37 -6.93 2.83 -3.21
C ILE A 37 -7.39 1.58 -3.97
N LYS A 38 -7.61 1.69 -5.29
CA LYS A 38 -7.97 0.54 -6.14
C LYS A 38 -6.87 -0.52 -6.17
N GLN A 39 -5.61 -0.11 -6.25
CA GLN A 39 -4.47 -1.04 -6.24
C GLN A 39 -4.33 -1.76 -4.89
N LEU A 40 -4.44 -1.02 -3.77
CA LEU A 40 -4.43 -1.61 -2.42
C LEU A 40 -5.57 -2.62 -2.25
N SER A 41 -6.77 -2.27 -2.70
CA SER A 41 -7.95 -3.16 -2.65
C SER A 41 -7.76 -4.44 -3.47
N LYS A 42 -7.09 -4.35 -4.62
CA LYS A 42 -6.71 -5.52 -5.42
C LYS A 42 -5.66 -6.37 -4.71
N ALA A 43 -4.63 -5.74 -4.13
CA ALA A 43 -3.54 -6.43 -3.44
C ALA A 43 -4.05 -7.25 -2.25
N LEU A 44 -5.04 -6.76 -1.49
CA LEU A 44 -5.63 -7.48 -0.36
C LEU A 44 -6.15 -8.88 -0.71
N LYS A 45 -6.60 -9.09 -1.96
CA LYS A 45 -7.10 -10.41 -2.41
C LYS A 45 -6.01 -11.48 -2.47
N PHE A 46 -4.75 -11.05 -2.59
CA PHE A 46 -3.60 -11.95 -2.74
C PHE A 46 -2.78 -12.06 -1.44
N LEU A 47 -3.17 -11.34 -0.38
CA LEU A 47 -2.45 -11.36 0.89
C LEU A 47 -3.09 -12.35 1.87
N PRO A 48 -2.29 -13.20 2.55
CA PRO A 48 -2.82 -14.09 3.56
C PRO A 48 -3.36 -13.28 4.74
N LEU A 49 -4.57 -13.64 5.19
CA LEU A 49 -5.21 -13.04 6.35
C LEU A 49 -4.31 -13.16 7.59
N GLY A 50 -4.23 -12.10 8.38
CA GLY A 50 -3.40 -12.06 9.59
C GLY A 50 -1.91 -11.85 9.34
N SER A 51 -1.45 -11.81 8.09
CA SER A 51 -0.05 -11.49 7.80
C SER A 51 0.28 -10.02 8.07
N ARG A 52 1.56 -9.74 8.36
CA ARG A 52 2.05 -8.36 8.56
C ARG A 52 1.76 -7.49 7.33
N ALA A 53 1.93 -8.05 6.13
CA ALA A 53 1.64 -7.36 4.88
C ALA A 53 0.14 -7.03 4.75
N TYR A 54 -0.75 -7.95 5.14
CA TYR A 54 -2.19 -7.70 5.16
C TYR A 54 -2.53 -6.49 6.03
N TYR A 55 -2.02 -6.43 7.27
CA TYR A 55 -2.27 -5.30 8.17
C TYR A 55 -1.64 -3.99 7.71
N ALA A 56 -0.45 -4.04 7.09
CA ALA A 56 0.16 -2.84 6.51
C ALA A 56 -0.71 -2.27 5.37
N VAL A 57 -1.16 -3.11 4.45
CA VAL A 57 -1.99 -2.69 3.30
C VAL A 57 -3.37 -2.21 3.75
N THR A 58 -3.99 -2.83 4.76
CA THR A 58 -5.26 -2.34 5.30
C THR A 58 -5.11 -0.99 6.00
N GLY A 59 -4.02 -0.76 6.73
CA GLY A 59 -3.69 0.53 7.33
C GLY A 59 -3.50 1.63 6.27
N GLU A 60 -2.74 1.34 5.22
CA GLU A 60 -2.55 2.25 4.09
C GLU A 60 -3.86 2.56 3.35
N LEU A 61 -4.73 1.56 3.18
CA LEU A 61 -6.04 1.74 2.56
C LEU A 61 -6.90 2.72 3.35
N LEU A 62 -6.91 2.60 4.69
CA LEU A 62 -7.62 3.51 5.58
C LEU A 62 -7.06 4.93 5.50
N ARG A 63 -5.72 5.08 5.51
CA ARG A 63 -5.02 6.35 5.40
C ARG A 63 -5.36 7.07 4.10
N ALA A 64 -5.20 6.40 2.95
CA ALA A 64 -5.48 6.96 1.64
C ALA A 64 -6.96 7.32 1.45
N SER A 65 -7.87 6.49 1.96
CA SER A 65 -9.32 6.77 1.91
C SER A 65 -9.69 8.02 2.72
N THR A 66 -9.02 8.23 3.87
CA THR A 66 -9.20 9.42 4.69
C THR A 66 -8.66 10.67 3.99
N GLN A 67 -7.49 10.57 3.37
CA GLN A 67 -6.91 11.66 2.57
C GLN A 67 -7.81 12.04 1.39
N LEU A 68 -8.34 11.06 0.66
CA LEU A 68 -9.25 11.32 -0.46
C LEU A 68 -10.52 12.03 0.03
N ARG A 69 -11.07 11.64 1.18
CA ARG A 69 -12.23 12.30 1.79
C ARG A 69 -11.92 13.73 2.23
N ALA A 70 -10.72 13.99 2.74
CA ALA A 70 -10.31 15.34 3.12
C ALA A 70 -10.15 16.27 1.90
N LEU A 71 -9.75 15.72 0.75
CA LEU A 71 -9.57 16.48 -0.50
C LEU A 71 -10.85 16.66 -1.31
N MET A 72 -11.84 15.79 -1.11
CA MET A 72 -13.18 15.94 -1.68
C MET A 72 -14.09 16.53 -0.59
N PRO A 73 -14.21 17.87 -0.46
CA PRO A 73 -15.20 18.45 0.44
C PRO A 73 -16.56 17.90 0.06
N ALA A 74 -17.35 17.52 1.07
CA ALA A 74 -18.65 16.88 0.93
C ALA A 74 -19.63 17.75 0.11
N GLY A 75 -19.51 17.67 -1.20
CA GLY A 75 -20.54 17.98 -2.16
C GLY A 75 -20.94 16.67 -2.79
N ILE A 76 -22.20 16.28 -2.59
CA ILE A 76 -22.82 15.12 -3.23
C ILE A 76 -22.47 13.76 -2.58
N THR A 77 -22.72 13.60 -1.28
CA THR A 77 -23.44 12.40 -0.86
C THR A 77 -24.87 12.57 -1.35
N SER A 78 -25.13 12.34 -2.65
CA SER A 78 -26.48 12.05 -3.11
C SER A 78 -26.86 10.72 -2.48
N LYS A 79 -27.43 10.86 -1.28
CA LYS A 79 -28.12 9.86 -0.50
C LYS A 79 -29.15 9.22 -1.42
N GLY A 80 -28.78 8.09 -2.00
CA GLY A 80 -29.73 7.18 -2.64
C GLY A 80 -30.50 6.49 -1.55
N GLU A 81 -31.47 7.18 -0.94
CA GLU A 81 -32.51 6.63 -0.07
C GLU A 81 -33.73 7.55 -0.14
N HIS A 82 -34.63 7.27 -1.09
CA HIS A 82 -36.09 7.13 -0.97
C HIS A 82 -36.73 7.11 -2.36
#